data_AF-A0A1F8QJ47-F1
#
_entry.id   AF-A0A1F8QJ47-F1
#
_cell.length_a   1.000
_cell.length_b   1.000
_cell.length_c   1.000
_cell.angle_alpha   90.00
_cell.angle_beta   90.00
_cell.angle_gamma   90.00
#
_symmetry.space_group_name_H-M   'P 1'
#
loop_
_entity.id
_entity.type
_entity.pdbx_description
1 polymer ?
#
loop_
_entity_poly.entity_id
_entity_poly.type
_entity_poly.pdbx_seq_one_letter_code
_entity_poly.pdbx_strand_id
1 'polypeptide(L)'
;MERIYANTVVGRKNIGFGIALFILLGVAVGVPLTIDLFGGSILSQEQYQTWKVIHAYGVFLAFINYFFGLCIDRLSLTRSQKEISSWSFLLAGIIGGLVRMILVLTSTFNEFGIYASLSESACFIVGTLIFVSGQVKDRSALEPKQAASVVYPHAK
;
A
#
# COMPACT_ATOMS: atom_id res chain seq x y z
N MET A 1 20.04 -0.38 7.14
CA MET A 1 19.23 -0.27 5.90
C MET A 1 19.68 -1.22 4.80
N GLU A 2 20.99 -1.37 4.54
CA GLU A 2 21.48 -2.17 3.40
C GLU A 2 20.98 -3.62 3.32
N ARG A 3 20.82 -4.33 4.45
CA ARG A 3 20.27 -5.71 4.44
C ARG A 3 18.79 -5.83 4.05
N ILE A 4 17.98 -4.79 4.28
CA ILE A 4 16.55 -4.80 3.90
C ILE A 4 16.41 -4.50 2.40
N TYR A 5 17.28 -3.64 1.85
CA TYR A 5 17.23 -3.22 0.46
C TYR A 5 18.06 -4.06 -0.52
N ALA A 6 18.93 -4.95 -0.03
CA ALA A 6 19.90 -5.69 -0.84
C ALA A 6 19.29 -6.46 -2.02
N ASN A 7 17.99 -6.80 -1.95
CA ASN A 7 17.27 -7.51 -3.00
C ASN A 7 16.02 -6.77 -3.50
N THR A 8 15.79 -5.50 -3.10
CA THR A 8 14.63 -4.72 -3.55
C THR A 8 15.05 -3.74 -4.65
N VAL A 9 14.60 -4.01 -5.88
CA VAL A 9 14.83 -3.16 -7.05
C VAL A 9 13.55 -2.43 -7.38
N VAL A 10 12.45 -3.15 -7.64
CA VAL A 10 11.17 -2.54 -7.99
C VAL A 10 10.48 -1.95 -6.76
N GLY A 11 10.49 -2.68 -5.64
CA GLY A 11 9.77 -2.32 -4.43
C GLY A 11 10.36 -1.15 -3.64
N ARG A 12 11.61 -0.76 -3.94
CA ARG A 12 12.33 0.32 -3.24
C ARG A 12 11.55 1.63 -3.25
N LYS A 13 10.88 1.96 -4.36
CA LYS A 13 10.07 3.19 -4.48
C LYS A 13 8.84 3.15 -3.57
N ASN A 14 8.14 2.02 -3.46
CA ASN A 14 7.00 1.90 -2.54
C ASN A 14 7.44 1.96 -1.08
N ILE A 15 8.60 1.40 -0.73
CA ILE A 15 9.17 1.51 0.62
C ILE A 15 9.45 2.97 0.96
N GLY A 16 10.19 3.68 0.10
CA GLY A 16 10.51 5.09 0.30
C GLY A 16 9.25 5.96 0.36
N PHE A 17 8.30 5.73 -0.56
CA PHE A 17 7.02 6.42 -0.57
C PHE A 17 6.20 6.14 0.69
N GLY A 18 6.12 4.88 1.15
CA GLY A 18 5.42 4.50 2.37
C GLY A 18 6.00 5.20 3.60
N ILE A 19 7.33 5.24 3.74
CA ILE A 19 7.99 5.98 4.83
C ILE A 19 7.67 7.48 4.74
N ALA A 20 7.80 8.09 3.56
CA ALA A 20 7.52 9.50 3.36
C ALA A 20 6.06 9.84 3.70
N LEU A 21 5.12 9.01 3.24
CA LEU A 21 3.70 9.17 3.52
C LEU A 21 3.38 9.00 5.01
N PHE A 22 4.05 8.07 5.70
CA PHE A 22 3.92 7.91 7.15
C PHE A 22 4.44 9.13 7.92
N ILE A 23 5.58 9.71 7.51
CA ILE A 23 6.09 10.93 8.14
C ILE A 23 5.09 12.08 7.93
N LEU A 24 4.57 12.23 6.71
CA LEU A 24 3.72 13.36 6.37
C LEU A 24 2.30 13.23 6.96
N LEU A 25 1.60 12.14 6.70
CA LEU A 25 0.21 11.93 7.14
C LEU A 25 0.10 11.20 8.48
N GLY A 26 1.09 10.39 8.85
CA GLY A 26 1.16 9.76 10.16
C GLY A 26 1.65 10.75 11.21
N VAL A 27 2.86 11.28 11.06
CA VAL A 27 3.47 12.13 12.10
C VAL A 27 2.94 13.56 12.03
N ALA A 28 3.06 14.25 10.88
CA ALA A 28 2.76 15.68 10.84
C ALA A 28 1.26 15.98 11.08
N VAL A 29 0.35 15.15 10.57
CA VAL A 29 -1.10 15.27 10.86
C VAL A 29 -1.45 14.67 12.24
N GLY A 30 -0.74 13.63 12.68
CA GLY A 30 -1.00 12.96 13.96
C GLY A 30 -0.63 13.79 15.19
N VAL A 31 0.39 14.66 15.10
CA VAL A 31 0.81 15.51 16.23
C VAL A 31 -0.30 16.48 16.66
N PRO A 32 -0.90 17.30 15.78
CA PRO A 32 -2.03 18.17 16.15
C PRO A 32 -3.21 17.39 16.72
N LEU A 33 -3.55 16.23 16.14
CA LEU A 33 -4.60 15.36 16.66
C LEU A 33 -4.30 14.86 18.08
N THR A 34 -3.05 14.51 18.35
CA THR A 34 -2.63 14.04 19.67
C THR A 34 -2.70 15.16 20.70
N ILE A 35 -2.30 16.39 20.32
CA ILE A 35 -2.39 17.54 21.21
C ILE A 35 -3.85 17.81 21.61
N ASP A 36 -4.77 17.82 20.64
CA ASP A 36 -6.19 18.04 20.91
C ASP A 36 -6.83 16.89 21.69
N LEU A 37 -6.39 15.64 21.46
CA LEU A 37 -6.81 14.48 22.24
C LEU A 37 -6.49 14.63 23.74
N PHE A 38 -5.36 15.26 24.07
CA PHE A 38 -4.91 15.50 25.44
C PHE A 38 -5.38 16.86 26.02
N GLY A 39 -6.40 17.48 25.42
CA GLY A 39 -7.03 18.70 25.95
C GLY A 39 -6.49 20.00 25.35
N GLY A 40 -5.71 19.92 24.27
CA GLY A 40 -5.40 21.08 23.42
C GLY A 40 -6.63 21.54 22.61
N SER A 41 -6.49 22.69 21.95
CA SER A 41 -7.54 23.28 21.09
C SER A 41 -6.94 23.93 19.84
N ILE A 42 -6.10 23.19 19.13
CA ILE A 42 -5.44 23.65 17.90
C ILE A 42 -6.38 23.55 16.71
N LEU A 43 -7.24 22.52 16.67
CA LEU A 43 -8.18 22.28 15.59
C LEU A 43 -9.62 22.59 16.04
N SER A 44 -10.44 23.04 15.10
CA SER A 44 -11.89 23.03 15.30
C SER A 44 -12.40 21.59 15.38
N GLN A 45 -13.60 21.39 15.96
CA GLN A 45 -14.21 20.05 16.06
C GLN A 45 -14.34 19.39 14.67
N GLU A 46 -14.73 20.15 13.64
CA GLU A 46 -14.85 19.66 12.27
C GLU A 46 -13.50 19.28 11.67
N GLN A 47 -12.47 20.13 11.88
CA GLN A 47 -11.11 19.84 11.45
C GLN A 47 -10.57 18.59 12.14
N TYR A 48 -10.78 18.44 13.45
CA TYR A 48 -10.37 17.26 14.20
C TYR A 48 -11.00 15.98 13.65
N GLN A 49 -12.31 15.95 13.39
CA GLN A 49 -12.97 14.78 12.81
C GLN A 49 -12.40 14.43 11.42
N THR A 50 -12.22 15.44 10.58
CA THR A 50 -11.72 15.25 9.22
C THR A 50 -10.26 14.79 9.20
N TRP A 51 -9.41 15.43 9.99
CA TRP A 51 -7.98 15.13 10.07
C TRP A 51 -7.73 13.75 10.65
N LYS A 52 -8.54 13.28 11.61
CA LYS A 52 -8.46 11.90 12.10
C LYS A 52 -8.65 10.87 10.99
N VAL A 53 -9.65 11.08 10.12
CA VAL A 53 -9.92 10.17 9.00
C VAL A 53 -8.74 10.18 8.03
N ILE A 54 -8.21 11.36 7.69
CA ILE A 54 -7.06 11.50 6.81
C ILE A 54 -5.81 10.85 7.41
N HIS A 55 -5.56 11.06 8.70
CA HIS A 55 -4.44 10.48 9.42
C HIS A 55 -4.52 8.95 9.41
N ALA A 56 -5.64 8.38 9.88
CA ALA A 56 -5.81 6.93 9.93
C ALA A 56 -5.68 6.29 8.54
N TYR A 57 -6.29 6.91 7.53
CA TYR A 57 -6.24 6.42 6.16
C TYR A 57 -4.84 6.57 5.54
N GLY A 58 -4.17 7.71 5.75
CA GLY A 58 -2.80 7.95 5.28
C GLY A 58 -1.79 6.97 5.90
N VAL A 59 -1.94 6.66 7.20
CA VAL A 59 -1.14 5.64 7.88
C VAL A 59 -1.38 4.27 7.25
N PHE A 60 -2.63 3.89 6.99
CA PHE A 60 -2.95 2.63 6.32
C PHE A 60 -2.31 2.52 4.92
N LEU A 61 -2.42 3.57 4.10
CA LEU A 61 -1.80 3.62 2.77
C LEU A 61 -0.27 3.53 2.82
N ALA A 62 0.34 4.17 3.82
CA ALA A 62 1.77 4.12 4.05
C ALA A 62 2.23 2.69 4.38
N PHE A 63 1.51 2.00 5.26
CA PHE A 63 1.78 0.61 5.60
C PHE A 63 1.64 -0.32 4.40
N ILE A 64 0.56 -0.17 3.62
CA ILE A 64 0.37 -0.98 2.40
C ILE A 64 1.56 -0.80 1.47
N ASN A 65 1.96 0.44 1.17
CA ASN A 65 3.07 0.68 0.25
C ASN A 65 4.39 0.14 0.79
N TYR A 66 4.66 0.32 2.08
CA TYR A 66 5.86 -0.21 2.72
C TYR A 66 5.93 -1.75 2.62
N PHE A 67 4.90 -2.45 3.08
CA PHE A 67 4.89 -3.92 3.06
C PHE A 67 4.81 -4.50 1.65
N PHE A 68 4.04 -3.88 0.76
CA PHE A 68 4.00 -4.26 -0.65
C PHE A 68 5.41 -4.17 -1.26
N GLY A 69 6.13 -3.06 -1.00
CA GLY A 69 7.48 -2.86 -1.49
C GLY A 69 8.49 -3.90 -0.98
N LEU A 70 8.32 -4.39 0.26
CA LEU A 70 9.13 -5.48 0.80
C LEU A 70 8.87 -6.84 0.12
N CYS A 71 7.67 -7.04 -0.43
CA CYS A 71 7.23 -8.32 -0.96
C CYS A 71 7.37 -8.43 -2.49
N ILE A 72 7.15 -7.35 -3.25
CA ILE A 72 6.95 -7.40 -4.70
C ILE A 72 8.12 -8.01 -5.48
N ASP A 73 9.35 -7.76 -5.05
CA ASP A 73 10.55 -8.29 -5.72
C ASP A 73 10.68 -9.81 -5.55
N ARG A 74 10.03 -10.41 -4.53
CA ARG A 74 10.06 -11.85 -4.23
C ARG A 74 9.04 -12.68 -5.01
N LEU A 75 8.10 -12.03 -5.72
CA LEU A 75 7.05 -12.74 -6.45
C LEU A 75 7.54 -13.32 -7.77
N SER A 76 6.97 -14.45 -8.19
CA SER A 76 7.14 -15.03 -9.53
C SER A 76 6.39 -14.25 -10.62
N LEU A 77 6.69 -12.96 -10.74
CA LEU A 77 6.16 -12.04 -11.75
C LEU A 77 7.25 -11.58 -12.70
N THR A 78 6.87 -11.27 -13.95
CA THR A 78 7.81 -10.58 -14.85
C THR A 78 8.15 -9.19 -14.31
N ARG A 79 9.31 -8.65 -14.70
CA ARG A 79 9.71 -7.30 -14.26
C ARG A 79 8.64 -6.25 -14.58
N SER A 80 8.04 -6.31 -15.77
CA SER A 80 6.97 -5.39 -16.18
C SER A 80 5.73 -5.51 -15.28
N GLN A 81 5.32 -6.73 -14.92
CA GLN A 81 4.20 -6.94 -13.99
C GLN A 81 4.48 -6.38 -12.60
N LYS A 82 5.71 -6.58 -12.09
CA LYS A 82 6.15 -6.00 -10.82
C LYS A 82 6.09 -4.47 -10.86
N GLU A 83 6.60 -3.86 -11.93
CA GLU A 83 6.57 -2.40 -12.12
C GLU A 83 5.15 -1.86 -12.21
N ILE A 84 4.27 -2.46 -13.01
CA ILE A 84 2.87 -2.02 -13.12
C ILE A 84 2.19 -2.09 -11.76
N SER A 85 2.26 -3.24 -11.07
CA SER A 85 1.64 -3.40 -9.76
C SER A 85 2.19 -2.37 -8.76
N SER A 86 3.52 -2.20 -8.75
CA SER A 86 4.21 -1.22 -7.91
C SER A 86 3.79 0.22 -8.16
N TRP A 87 3.68 0.65 -9.42
CA TRP A 87 3.17 1.97 -9.78
C TRP A 87 1.69 2.14 -9.44
N SER A 88 0.87 1.10 -9.61
CA SER A 88 -0.53 1.14 -9.22
C SER A 88 -0.71 1.39 -7.71
N PHE A 89 0.02 0.67 -6.85
CA PHE A 89 -0.03 0.91 -5.39
C PHE A 89 0.49 2.30 -5.00
N LEU A 90 1.51 2.79 -5.70
CA LEU A 90 2.07 4.12 -5.48
C LEU A 90 1.06 5.21 -5.87
N LEU A 91 0.43 5.11 -7.05
CA LEU A 91 -0.61 6.02 -7.50
C LEU A 91 -1.84 5.99 -6.58
N ALA A 92 -2.26 4.81 -6.13
CA ALA A 92 -3.35 4.69 -5.16
C ALA A 92 -3.01 5.46 -3.87
N GLY A 93 -1.77 5.32 -3.37
CA GLY A 93 -1.30 6.07 -2.21
C GLY A 93 -1.20 7.58 -2.43
N ILE A 94 -0.79 8.04 -3.61
CA ILE A 94 -0.78 9.48 -3.97
C ILE A 94 -2.21 10.03 -3.96
N ILE A 95 -3.13 9.35 -4.63
CA ILE A 95 -4.51 9.80 -4.79
C ILE A 95 -5.25 9.76 -3.44
N GLY A 96 -5.17 8.62 -2.76
CA GLY A 96 -5.85 8.38 -1.49
C GLY A 96 -5.30 9.18 -0.32
N GLY A 97 -3.99 9.46 -0.32
CA GLY A 97 -3.30 10.20 0.73
C GLY A 97 -3.17 11.68 0.40
N LEU A 98 -2.30 12.01 -0.56
CA LEU A 98 -1.90 13.38 -0.84
C LEU A 98 -3.00 14.18 -1.53
N VAL A 99 -3.59 13.65 -2.62
CA VAL A 99 -4.65 14.35 -3.36
C VAL A 99 -5.87 14.54 -2.48
N ARG A 100 -6.28 13.50 -1.75
CA ARG A 100 -7.40 13.60 -0.79
C ARG A 100 -7.16 14.68 0.27
N MET A 101 -5.95 14.77 0.83
CA MET A 101 -5.60 15.84 1.78
C MET A 101 -5.68 17.22 1.13
N ILE A 102 -5.16 17.37 -0.10
CA ILE A 102 -5.26 18.63 -0.85
C ILE A 102 -6.72 19.03 -1.05
N LEU A 103 -7.57 18.10 -1.50
CA LEU A 103 -9.00 18.35 -1.72
C LEU A 103 -9.73 18.80 -0.46
N VAL A 104 -9.36 18.25 0.70
CA VAL A 104 -9.89 18.69 1.99
C VAL A 104 -9.41 20.09 2.34
N LEU A 105 -8.11 20.37 2.17
CA LEU A 105 -7.53 21.69 2.46
C LEU A 105 -8.06 22.79 1.53
N THR A 106 -8.42 22.44 0.30
CA THR A 106 -9.02 23.37 -0.68
C THR A 106 -10.54 23.40 -0.64
N SER A 107 -11.18 22.67 0.28
CA SER A 107 -12.65 22.56 0.39
C SER A 107 -13.36 22.06 -0.87
N THR A 108 -12.66 21.35 -1.75
CA THR A 108 -13.19 20.80 -3.01
C THR A 108 -13.45 19.30 -2.95
N PHE A 109 -13.31 18.70 -1.75
CA PHE A 109 -13.53 17.27 -1.53
C PHE A 109 -14.93 16.80 -1.91
N ASN A 110 -15.96 17.61 -1.68
CA ASN A 110 -17.34 17.24 -2.05
C ASN A 110 -17.54 17.14 -3.57
N GLU A 111 -16.80 17.91 -4.35
CA GLU A 111 -16.92 17.95 -5.81
C GLU A 111 -16.08 16.85 -6.47
N PHE A 112 -14.85 16.63 -5.98
CA PHE A 112 -13.88 15.74 -6.65
C PHE A 112 -13.56 14.45 -5.88
N GLY A 113 -14.07 14.29 -4.66
CA GLY A 113 -13.76 13.15 -3.78
C GLY A 113 -14.20 11.81 -4.36
N ILE A 114 -15.28 11.78 -5.15
CA ILE A 114 -15.73 10.55 -5.83
C ILE A 114 -14.74 10.11 -6.90
N TYR A 115 -14.21 11.03 -7.70
CA TYR A 115 -13.23 10.72 -8.74
C TYR A 115 -11.90 10.28 -8.16
N ALA A 116 -11.47 10.91 -7.06
CA ALA A 116 -10.30 10.48 -6.31
C ALA A 116 -10.47 9.05 -5.79
N SER A 117 -11.63 8.75 -5.18
CA SER A 117 -11.92 7.41 -4.63
C SER A 117 -12.01 6.34 -5.73
N LEU A 118 -12.62 6.64 -6.87
CA LEU A 118 -12.70 5.73 -8.02
C LEU A 118 -11.31 5.45 -8.62
N SER A 119 -10.50 6.49 -8.80
CA SER A 119 -9.15 6.37 -9.37
C SER A 119 -8.23 5.58 -8.45
N GLU A 120 -8.31 5.86 -7.15
CA GLU A 120 -7.62 5.09 -6.10
C GLU A 120 -8.04 3.61 -6.12
N SER A 121 -9.34 3.34 -6.15
CA SER A 121 -9.87 1.97 -6.16
C SER A 121 -9.43 1.20 -7.41
N ALA A 122 -9.47 1.84 -8.58
CA ALA A 122 -9.00 1.24 -9.83
C ALA A 122 -7.51 0.88 -9.74
N CYS A 123 -6.69 1.78 -9.19
CA CYS A 123 -5.27 1.52 -8.96
C CYS A 123 -5.06 0.33 -8.00
N PHE A 124 -5.78 0.28 -6.88
CA PHE A 124 -5.68 -0.86 -5.96
C PHE A 124 -6.10 -2.18 -6.61
N ILE A 125 -7.20 -2.20 -7.37
CA ILE A 125 -7.68 -3.40 -8.06
C ILE A 125 -6.63 -3.90 -9.05
N VAL A 126 -6.14 -3.04 -9.94
CA VAL A 126 -5.11 -3.42 -10.93
C VAL A 126 -3.86 -3.94 -10.24
N GLY A 127 -3.36 -3.22 -9.23
CA GLY A 127 -2.17 -3.62 -8.49
C GLY A 127 -2.34 -4.97 -7.80
N THR A 128 -3.48 -5.17 -7.15
CA THR A 128 -3.81 -6.38 -6.39
C THR A 128 -4.01 -7.60 -7.29
N LEU A 129 -4.71 -7.47 -8.41
CA LEU A 129 -4.91 -8.57 -9.36
C LEU A 129 -3.57 -9.11 -9.88
N ILE A 130 -2.65 -8.20 -10.23
CA ILE A 130 -1.31 -8.59 -10.67
C ILE A 130 -0.54 -9.25 -9.52
N PHE A 131 -0.56 -8.67 -8.31
CA PHE A 131 0.10 -9.22 -7.13
C PHE A 131 -0.36 -10.64 -6.82
N VAL A 132 -1.68 -10.86 -6.78
CA VAL A 132 -2.29 -12.16 -6.51
C VAL A 132 -1.98 -13.17 -7.61
N SER A 133 -1.95 -12.75 -8.88
CA SER A 133 -1.57 -13.65 -9.99
C SER A 133 -0.15 -14.21 -9.84
N GLY A 134 0.77 -13.46 -9.22
CA GLY A 134 2.11 -13.92 -8.89
C GLY A 134 2.12 -14.99 -7.80
N GLN A 135 1.30 -14.80 -6.75
CA GLN A 135 1.17 -15.76 -5.64
C GLN A 135 0.58 -17.10 -6.09
N VAL A 136 -0.40 -17.08 -6.99
CA VAL A 136 -1.06 -18.30 -7.50
C VAL A 136 -0.11 -19.11 -8.39
N LYS A 137 0.67 -18.45 -9.25
CA LYS A 137 1.65 -19.14 -10.11
C LYS A 137 2.72 -19.90 -9.32
N ASP A 138 3.23 -19.30 -8.24
CA ASP A 138 4.19 -19.97 -7.34
C ASP A 138 3.59 -21.23 -6.68
N ARG A 139 2.31 -21.20 -6.30
CA ARG A 139 1.63 -22.37 -5.71
C ARG A 139 1.40 -23.49 -6.72
N SER A 140 0.93 -23.18 -7.93
CA SER A 140 0.70 -24.18 -8.97
C SER A 140 2.00 -24.84 -9.47
N ALA A 141 3.15 -24.18 -9.31
CA ALA A 141 4.46 -24.75 -9.62
C ALA A 141 4.99 -25.73 -8.55
N LEU A 142 4.46 -25.66 -7.32
CA LEU A 142 4.84 -26.54 -6.21
C LEU A 142 4.00 -27.83 -6.14
N GLU A 143 2.77 -27.81 -6.65
CA GLU A 143 1.85 -28.95 -6.63
C GLU A 143 2.19 -30.15 -7.56
N PRO A 144 3.00 -30.08 -8.64
CA PRO A 144 3.22 -31.26 -9.49
C PRO A 144 4.19 -32.29 -8.89
N LYS A 145 5.01 -31.92 -7.89
CA LYS A 145 6.10 -32.80 -7.39
C LYS A 145 5.72 -33.66 -6.19
N GLN A 146 4.66 -33.36 -5.47
CA GLN A 146 4.23 -34.20 -4.33
C GLN A 146 3.45 -35.45 -4.76
N ALA A 147 2.73 -35.40 -5.89
CA ALA A 147 1.98 -36.54 -6.40
C ALA A 147 2.87 -37.64 -7.03
N ALA A 148 4.11 -37.32 -7.43
CA ALA A 148 5.02 -38.28 -8.08
C ALA A 148 5.90 -39.08 -7.10
N SER A 149 5.93 -38.73 -5.81
CA SER A 149 6.78 -39.42 -4.82
C SER A 149 6.11 -40.60 -4.09
N VAL A 150 4.84 -40.90 -4.39
CA VAL A 150 4.06 -41.95 -3.70
C VAL A 150 3.82 -43.19 -4.59
N VAL A 151 4.69 -43.45 -5.58
CA VAL A 151 4.63 -44.68 -6.39
C VAL A 151 5.87 -45.56 -6.13
N TYR A 152 5.73 -46.37 -5.07
CA TYR A 152 6.36 -47.68 -4.71
C TYR A 152 7.87 -47.93 -4.90
N PRO A 153 8.50 -48.63 -3.93
CA PRO A 153 8.72 -50.06 -4.19
C PRO A 153 8.63 -50.93 -2.92
N HIS A 154 7.64 -51.81 -2.85
CA HIS A 154 7.83 -53.11 -2.19
C HIS A 154 7.23 -54.20 -3.08
N ALA A 155 8.02 -54.58 -4.08
CA ALA A 155 7.98 -55.92 -4.64
C ALA A 155 9.15 -56.69 -4.02
N LYS A 156 8.82 -57.60 -3.10
CA LYS A 156 9.45 -58.91 -2.89
C LYS A 156 8.69 -59.64 -1.80
#